data_AF-A0A9D9GJ56-F1
#
_entry.id   AF-A0A9D9GJ56-F1
#
_cell.length_a   1.000
_cell.length_b   1.000
_cell.length_c   1.000
_cell.angle_alpha   90.00
_cell.angle_beta   90.00
_cell.angle_gamma   90.00
#
_symmetry.space_group_name_H-M   'P 1'
#
loop_
_entity.id
_entity.type
_entity.pdbx_description
1 polymer ?
#
loop_
_entity_poly.entity_id
_entity_poly.type
_entity_poly.pdbx_seq_one_letter_code
_entity_poly.pdbx_strand_id
1 'polypeptide(L)'
;MGIRLSFFKTPKHRVFNYTPIYYDERKERMQERLDAIEKEKAEKEGREWKNERYIPGRNIRGKIRENMENNKRHSMSSSLSKIVALISMVILFVLIYYFANYFGWFMNVL
;
A
#
# COMPACT_ATOMS: atom_id res chain seq x y z
N MET A 1 4.73 17.13 16.88
CA MET A 1 4.62 16.75 15.45
C MET A 1 3.22 17.17 14.99
N GLY A 2 3.11 18.29 14.25
CA GLY A 2 1.81 18.92 13.95
C GLY A 2 1.11 18.30 12.75
N ILE A 3 -0.18 18.03 12.87
CA ILE A 3 -1.04 17.53 11.80
C ILE A 3 -1.26 18.68 10.80
N ARG A 4 -0.63 18.62 9.62
CA ARG A 4 -0.94 19.55 8.51
C ARG A 4 -2.15 19.04 7.74
N LEU A 5 -3.33 19.55 8.07
CA LEU A 5 -4.56 19.30 7.34
C LEU A 5 -4.62 20.21 6.10
N SER A 6 -4.27 19.67 4.94
CA SER A 6 -4.39 20.38 3.65
C SER A 6 -5.69 19.99 2.95
N PHE A 7 -6.77 20.71 3.23
CA PHE A 7 -8.12 20.43 2.69
C PHE A 7 -8.34 20.86 1.22
N PHE A 8 -7.39 21.57 0.59
CA PHE A 8 -7.59 22.17 -0.74
C PHE A 8 -6.55 21.77 -1.79
N LYS A 9 -5.72 20.75 -1.53
CA LYS A 9 -4.78 20.26 -2.54
C LYS A 9 -5.46 19.25 -3.45
N THR A 10 -5.90 19.68 -4.63
CA THR A 10 -6.34 18.76 -5.68
C THR A 10 -5.15 17.89 -6.10
N PRO A 11 -5.24 16.55 -6.01
CA PRO A 11 -4.18 15.69 -6.50
C PRO A 11 -4.00 15.90 -8.01
N LYS A 12 -2.76 16.13 -8.45
CA LYS A 12 -2.44 16.20 -9.89
C LYS A 12 -2.76 14.84 -10.52
N HIS A 13 -3.44 14.85 -11.66
CA HIS A 13 -3.75 13.63 -12.39
C HIS A 13 -2.45 12.89 -12.77
N ARG A 14 -2.46 11.57 -12.64
CA ARG A 14 -1.32 10.72 -13.04
C ARG A 14 -1.37 10.56 -14.56
N VAL A 15 -0.44 11.18 -15.28
CA VAL A 15 -0.26 10.97 -16.72
C VAL A 15 0.53 9.68 -16.97
N PHE A 16 0.04 8.88 -17.92
CA PHE A 16 0.77 7.71 -18.41
C PHE A 16 1.77 8.18 -19.47
N ASN A 17 3.06 8.20 -19.13
CA ASN A 17 4.13 8.49 -20.09
C ASN A 17 4.36 7.27 -20.98
N TYR A 18 3.57 7.13 -22.05
CA TYR A 18 3.79 6.09 -23.04
C TYR A 18 4.88 6.51 -24.02
N THR A 19 5.98 5.78 -24.03
CA THR A 19 6.97 5.88 -25.11
C THR A 19 6.56 4.89 -26.21
N PRO A 20 6.14 5.35 -27.40
CA PRO A 20 5.81 4.45 -28.49
C PRO A 20 7.05 3.66 -28.90
N ILE A 21 6.89 2.34 -29.04
CA ILE A 21 7.93 1.45 -29.52
C ILE A 21 7.60 1.14 -30.97
N TYR A 22 8.48 1.53 -31.88
CA TYR A 22 8.37 1.18 -33.29
C TYR A 22 9.00 -0.18 -33.55
N TYR A 23 8.38 -0.95 -34.43
CA TYR A 23 8.90 -2.23 -34.89
C TYR A 23 10.16 -2.04 -35.73
N ASP A 24 11.21 -2.79 -35.41
CA ASP A 24 12.44 -2.86 -36.20
C ASP A 24 12.84 -4.33 -36.32
N GLU A 25 12.66 -4.88 -37.52
CA GLU A 25 12.97 -6.28 -37.84
C GLU A 25 14.40 -6.67 -37.50
N ARG A 26 15.36 -5.76 -37.72
CA ARG A 26 16.78 -6.07 -37.49
C ARG A 26 17.04 -6.22 -36.00
N LYS A 27 16.41 -5.35 -35.20
CA LYS A 27 16.53 -5.34 -33.75
C LYS A 27 15.88 -6.59 -33.15
N GLU A 28 14.70 -6.99 -33.61
CA GLU A 28 14.05 -8.21 -33.12
C GLU A 28 14.83 -9.47 -33.48
N ARG A 29 15.23 -9.64 -34.75
CA ARG A 29 16.03 -10.81 -35.17
C ARG A 29 17.35 -10.93 -34.42
N MET A 30 17.98 -9.80 -34.08
CA MET A 30 19.18 -9.79 -33.24
C MET A 30 18.87 -10.22 -31.81
N GLN A 31 17.79 -9.71 -31.23
CA GLN A 31 17.38 -10.05 -29.87
C GLN A 31 17.00 -11.53 -29.72
N GLU A 32 16.29 -12.10 -30.70
CA GLU A 32 15.96 -13.53 -30.73
C GLU A 32 17.21 -14.41 -30.68
N ARG A 33 18.25 -14.03 -31.43
CA ARG A 33 19.52 -14.77 -31.44
C ARG A 33 20.25 -14.65 -30.11
N LEU A 34 20.28 -13.46 -29.53
CA LEU A 34 20.90 -13.23 -28.22
C LEU A 34 20.18 -14.04 -27.13
N ASP A 35 18.85 -14.07 -27.15
CA ASP A 35 18.05 -14.86 -26.22
C ASP A 35 18.31 -16.36 -26.34
N ALA A 36 18.42 -16.86 -27.58
CA ALA A 36 18.74 -18.26 -27.82
C ALA A 36 20.11 -18.63 -27.24
N ILE A 37 21.12 -17.77 -27.43
CA ILE A 37 22.47 -17.96 -26.90
C ILE A 37 22.46 -17.91 -25.37
N GLU A 38 21.79 -16.92 -24.76
CA GLU A 38 21.71 -16.79 -23.31
C GLU A 38 20.98 -17.98 -22.66
N LYS A 39 19.93 -18.49 -23.32
CA LYS A 39 19.21 -19.67 -22.86
C LYS A 39 20.08 -20.93 -22.92
N GLU A 40 20.78 -21.15 -24.04
CA GLU A 40 21.71 -22.29 -24.19
C GLU A 40 22.84 -22.21 -23.15
N LYS A 41 23.36 -21.01 -22.89
CA LYS A 41 24.40 -20.79 -21.88
C LYS A 41 23.90 -21.08 -20.46
N ALA A 42 22.70 -20.62 -20.11
CA ALA A 42 22.10 -20.88 -18.80
C ALA A 42 21.87 -22.38 -18.58
N GLU A 43 21.40 -23.10 -19.60
CA GLU A 43 21.20 -24.55 -19.57
C GLU A 43 22.52 -25.31 -19.37
N LYS A 44 23.59 -24.92 -20.09
CA LYS A 44 24.93 -25.50 -19.91
C LYS A 44 25.53 -25.24 -18.52
N GLU A 45 25.24 -24.09 -17.93
CA GLU A 45 25.70 -23.73 -16.59
C GLU A 45 24.78 -24.26 -15.46
N GLY A 46 23.72 -25.01 -15.80
CA GLY A 46 22.74 -25.52 -14.84
C GLY A 46 21.96 -24.41 -14.09
N ARG A 47 21.89 -23.21 -14.67
CA ARG A 47 21.20 -22.06 -14.09
C ARG A 47 19.81 -21.89 -14.70
N GLU A 48 18.85 -21.49 -13.87
CA GLU A 48 17.50 -21.20 -14.33
C GLU A 48 17.51 -19.92 -15.18
N TRP A 49 17.08 -20.01 -16.44
CA TRP A 49 17.00 -18.85 -17.32
C TRP A 49 15.93 -17.87 -16.82
N LYS A 50 16.36 -16.74 -16.26
CA LYS A 50 15.47 -15.63 -15.94
C LYS A 50 15.54 -14.59 -17.05
N ASN A 51 14.41 -14.38 -17.71
CA ASN A 51 14.26 -13.25 -18.62
C ASN A 51 14.20 -11.94 -17.79
N GLU A 52 15.39 -11.41 -17.48
CA GLU A 52 15.61 -10.15 -16.78
C GLU A 52 15.18 -8.92 -17.60
N ARG A 53 14.78 -9.10 -18.86
CA ARG A 53 14.31 -7.97 -19.66
C ARG A 53 13.08 -7.34 -19.02
N TYR A 54 13.19 -6.02 -18.90
CA TYR A 54 12.13 -5.16 -18.43
C TYR A 54 10.97 -5.20 -19.41
N ILE A 55 9.91 -5.94 -19.06
CA ILE A 55 8.63 -5.88 -19.77
C ILE A 55 7.77 -4.80 -19.11
N PRO A 56 7.47 -3.69 -19.81
CA PRO A 56 6.56 -2.67 -19.31
C PRO A 56 5.22 -3.31 -18.93
N GLY A 57 4.76 -3.08 -17.71
CA GLY A 57 3.47 -3.61 -17.24
C GLY A 57 3.50 -4.98 -16.54
N ARG A 58 4.61 -5.73 -16.58
CA ARG A 58 4.75 -7.01 -15.84
C ARG A 58 4.46 -6.83 -14.34
N ASN A 59 4.98 -5.74 -13.76
CA ASN A 59 4.84 -5.43 -12.34
C ASN A 59 3.50 -4.75 -11.99
N ILE A 60 2.70 -4.32 -12.99
CA ILE A 60 1.42 -3.63 -12.75
C ILE A 60 0.35 -4.67 -12.40
N ARG A 61 0.31 -5.80 -13.12
CA ARG A 61 -0.70 -6.85 -12.92
C ARG A 61 -0.63 -7.47 -11.51
N GLY A 62 0.58 -7.74 -11.00
CA GLY A 62 0.77 -8.32 -9.66
C GLY A 62 0.39 -7.37 -8.52
N LYS A 63 0.80 -6.10 -8.64
CA LYS A 63 0.58 -5.09 -7.59
C LYS A 63 -0.88 -4.73 -7.37
N ILE A 64 -1.74 -4.82 -8.40
CA ILE A 64 -3.18 -4.58 -8.25
C ILE A 64 -3.81 -5.67 -7.37
N ARG A 65 -3.48 -6.95 -7.64
CA ARG A 65 -3.99 -8.08 -6.86
C ARG A 65 -3.46 -8.06 -5.43
N GLU A 66 -2.18 -7.79 -5.26
CA GLU A 66 -1.52 -7.68 -3.96
C GLU A 66 -2.13 -6.56 -3.10
N ASN A 67 -2.38 -5.37 -3.68
CA ASN A 67 -3.03 -4.28 -2.95
C ASN A 67 -4.46 -4.62 -2.53
N MET A 68 -5.23 -5.33 -3.37
CA MET A 68 -6.57 -5.79 -3.00
C MET A 68 -6.53 -6.80 -1.84
N GLU A 69 -5.58 -7.74 -1.87
CA GLU A 69 -5.45 -8.75 -0.82
C GLU A 69 -4.96 -8.15 0.51
N ASN A 70 -3.95 -7.26 0.45
CA ASN A 70 -3.43 -6.57 1.61
C ASN A 70 -4.47 -5.65 2.25
N ASN A 71 -5.29 -4.94 1.45
CA ASN A 71 -6.37 -4.12 1.98
C ASN A 71 -7.45 -4.95 2.71
N LYS A 72 -7.78 -6.16 2.21
CA LYS A 72 -8.73 -7.06 2.89
C LYS A 72 -8.20 -7.55 4.23
N ARG A 73 -6.90 -7.84 4.32
CA ARG A 73 -6.27 -8.27 5.59
C ARG A 73 -6.21 -7.13 6.61
N HIS A 74 -5.95 -5.90 6.15
CA HIS A 74 -5.83 -4.74 7.03
C HIS A 74 -7.17 -4.15 7.50
N SER A 75 -8.28 -4.42 6.79
CA SER A 75 -9.61 -3.91 7.17
C SER A 75 -10.19 -4.60 8.41
N MET A 76 -9.79 -5.84 8.71
CA MET A 76 -10.35 -6.61 9.83
C MET A 76 -9.88 -6.10 11.20
N SER A 77 -8.64 -5.61 11.32
CA SER A 77 -8.12 -5.05 12.58
C SER A 77 -8.65 -3.64 12.89
N SER A 78 -9.00 -2.87 11.85
CA SER A 78 -9.45 -1.48 12.00
C SER A 78 -10.77 -1.34 12.76
N SER A 79 -11.68 -2.31 12.64
CA SER A 79 -12.99 -2.25 13.31
C SER A 79 -12.90 -2.47 14.82
N LEU A 80 -12.04 -3.40 15.27
CA LEU A 80 -11.84 -3.66 16.70
C LEU A 80 -11.20 -2.46 17.41
N SER A 81 -10.19 -1.84 16.81
CA SER A 81 -9.57 -0.63 17.37
C SER A 81 -10.56 0.53 17.50
N LYS A 82 -11.49 0.68 16.55
CA LYS A 82 -12.56 1.69 16.62
C LYS A 82 -13.54 1.42 17.76
N ILE A 83 -13.93 0.16 17.95
CA ILE A 83 -14.83 -0.24 19.05
C ILE A 83 -14.16 -0.01 20.40
N VAL A 84 -12.90 -0.41 20.55
CA VAL A 84 -12.13 -0.18 21.79
C VAL A 84 -12.00 1.31 22.08
N ALA A 85 -11.69 2.14 21.07
CA ALA A 85 -11.61 3.58 21.23
C ALA A 85 -12.95 4.23 21.65
N LEU A 86 -14.06 3.72 21.12
CA LEU A 86 -15.39 4.19 21.47
C LEU A 86 -15.76 3.82 22.92
N ILE A 87 -15.48 2.58 23.33
CA ILE A 87 -15.70 2.12 24.71
C ILE A 87 -14.84 2.93 25.68
N SER A 88 -13.55 3.13 25.38
CA SER A 88 -12.67 3.94 26.24
C SER A 88 -13.15 5.39 26.38
N MET A 89 -13.73 5.96 25.32
CA MET A 89 -14.31 7.30 25.36
C MET A 89 -15.51 7.37 26.32
N VAL A 90 -16.41 6.38 26.26
CA VAL A 90 -17.59 6.32 27.15
C VAL A 90 -17.16 6.16 28.61
N ILE A 91 -16.20 5.27 28.89
CA ILE A 91 -15.67 5.07 30.25
C ILE A 91 -15.06 6.37 30.79
N LEU A 92 -14.34 7.12 29.96
CA LEU A 92 -13.77 8.41 30.37
C LEU A 92 -14.86 9.41 30.78
N PHE A 93 -15.94 9.52 30.01
CA PHE A 93 -17.07 10.39 30.37
C PHE A 93 -17.74 9.98 31.68
N VAL A 94 -17.92 8.68 31.91
CA VAL A 94 -18.47 8.15 33.16
C VAL A 94 -17.58 8.53 34.34
N LEU A 95 -16.26 8.32 34.23
CA LEU A 95 -15.30 8.69 35.27
C LEU A 95 -15.34 10.18 35.59
N ILE A 96 -15.40 11.04 34.57
CA ILE A 96 -15.50 12.50 34.77
C ILE A 96 -16.81 12.86 35.50
N TYR A 97 -17.93 12.25 35.12
CA TYR A 97 -19.22 12.48 35.77
C TYR A 97 -19.19 12.11 37.26
N TYR A 98 -18.68 10.92 37.59
CA TYR A 98 -18.58 10.49 39.00
C TYR A 98 -17.59 11.35 39.80
N PHE A 99 -16.46 11.72 39.20
CA PHE A 99 -15.49 12.60 39.83
C PHE A 99 -16.07 13.98 40.13
N ALA A 100 -16.80 14.58 39.18
CA ALA A 100 -17.47 15.86 39.36
C ALA A 100 -18.53 15.80 40.47
N ASN A 101 -19.30 14.70 40.54
CA ASN A 101 -20.31 14.51 41.58
C ASN A 101 -19.67 14.34 42.98
N TYR A 102 -18.57 13.59 43.09
CA TYR A 102 -17.86 13.40 44.36
C TYR A 102 -17.19 14.70 44.82
N PHE A 103 -16.59 15.46 43.89
CA PHE A 103 -16.02 16.78 44.17
C PHE A 103 -17.11 17.78 44.57
N GLY A 104 -18.27 17.75 43.91
CA GLY A 104 -19.42 18.56 44.28
C GLY A 104 -19.94 18.24 45.68
N TRP A 105 -20.05 16.97 46.05
CA TRP A 105 -20.43 16.57 47.40
C TRP A 105 -19.39 17.01 48.44
N PHE A 106 -18.10 16.83 48.16
CA PHE A 106 -17.01 17.29 49.03
C PHE A 106 -17.04 18.83 49.25
N MET A 107 -17.25 19.60 48.19
CA MET A 107 -17.34 21.07 48.26
C MET A 107 -18.62 21.57 48.95
N ASN A 108 -19.66 20.75 49.04
CA ASN A 108 -20.94 21.11 49.68
C ASN A 108 -20.99 20.68 51.16
N VAL A 109 -20.07 19.83 51.60
CA VAL A 109 -19.94 19.34 52.99
C VAL A 109 -18.89 20.13 53.80
N LEU A 110 -17.94 20.80 53.13
CA LEU A 110 -16.96 21.72 53.74
C LEU A 110 -17.55 23.12 53.95
#